data_AF-A0A151RKV6-F1
#
_entry.id   AF-A0A151RKV6-F1
#
_cell.length_a   1.000
_cell.length_b   1.000
_cell.length_c   1.000
_cell.angle_alpha   90.00
_cell.angle_beta   90.00
_cell.angle_gamma   90.00
#
_symmetry.space_group_name_H-M   'P 1'
#
loop_
_entity.id
_entity.type
_entity.pdbx_description
1 polymer ?
#
loop_
_entity_poly.entity_id
_entity_poly.type
_entity_poly.pdbx_seq_one_letter_code
_entity_poly.pdbx_strand_id
1 'polypeptide(L)'
;MLVGEAEHWWRGTHHMLTARGVTVDWECFRVVFLEKYFPESVRHAKEAEFMRLHQGGLSVSEYAMRFEHLARFYSQAISEAWKCRKFAEGLKYEL
;
A
#
# COMPACT_ATOMS: atom_id res chain seq x y z
N MET A 1 7.90 -17.33 -2.17
CA MET A 1 7.05 -18.43 -1.68
C MET A 1 6.36 -17.96 -0.41
N LEU A 2 5.06 -18.27 -0.24
CA LEU A 2 4.38 -18.08 1.04
C LEU A 2 4.89 -19.12 2.04
N VAL A 3 4.97 -18.74 3.32
CA VAL A 3 5.45 -19.61 4.38
C VAL A 3 4.55 -19.48 5.62
N GLY A 4 4.48 -20.55 6.41
CA GLY A 4 3.73 -20.56 7.67
C GLY A 4 2.23 -20.35 7.47
N GLU A 5 1.64 -19.45 8.26
CA GLU A 5 0.19 -19.18 8.25
C GLU A 5 -0.33 -18.76 6.86
N ALA A 6 0.46 -18.00 6.11
CA ALA A 6 0.08 -17.55 4.77
C ALA A 6 -0.02 -18.69 3.77
N GLU A 7 0.84 -19.70 3.88
CA GLU A 7 0.75 -20.90 3.04
C GLU A 7 -0.50 -21.71 3.39
N HIS A 8 -0.79 -21.89 4.68
CA HIS A 8 -1.96 -22.62 5.15
C HIS A 8 -3.26 -21.96 4.69
N TRP A 9 -3.37 -20.63 4.87
CA TRP A 9 -4.51 -19.85 4.39
C TRP A 9 -4.68 -19.94 2.86
N TRP A 10 -3.58 -19.79 2.10
CA TRP A 10 -3.65 -19.81 0.65
C TRP A 10 -4.10 -21.18 0.13
N ARG A 11 -3.66 -22.28 0.74
CA ARG A 11 -4.09 -23.64 0.37
C ARG A 11 -5.61 -23.82 0.48
N GLY A 12 -6.20 -23.38 1.58
CA GLY A 12 -7.66 -23.45 1.79
C GLY A 12 -8.42 -22.54 0.84
N THR A 13 -7.94 -21.31 0.66
CA THR A 13 -8.54 -20.31 -0.24
C THR A 13 -8.50 -20.77 -1.70
N HIS A 14 -7.35 -21.29 -2.16
CA HIS A 14 -7.19 -21.85 -3.49
C HIS A 14 -8.18 -23.00 -3.73
N HIS A 15 -8.31 -23.93 -2.79
CA HIS A 15 -9.26 -25.04 -2.91
C HIS A 15 -10.71 -24.55 -3.04
N MET A 16 -11.11 -23.58 -2.22
CA MET A 16 -12.44 -22.96 -2.28
C MET A 16 -12.68 -22.26 -3.63
N LEU A 17 -11.70 -21.51 -4.14
CA LEU A 17 -11.81 -20.80 -5.43
C LEU A 17 -11.96 -21.78 -6.60
N THR A 18 -11.14 -22.83 -6.64
CA THR A 18 -11.26 -23.89 -7.65
C THR A 18 -12.61 -24.60 -7.56
N ALA A 19 -13.10 -24.92 -6.36
CA ALA A 19 -14.41 -25.55 -6.16
C ALA A 19 -15.58 -24.67 -6.65
N ARG A 20 -15.41 -23.35 -6.66
CA ARG A 20 -16.37 -22.38 -7.23
C ARG A 20 -16.21 -22.16 -8.73
N GLY A 21 -15.30 -22.87 -9.39
CA GLY A 21 -15.01 -22.71 -10.81
C GLY A 21 -14.22 -21.43 -11.15
N VAL A 22 -13.64 -20.76 -10.15
CA VAL A 22 -12.79 -19.58 -10.38
C VAL A 22 -11.44 -20.04 -10.92
N THR A 23 -10.99 -19.43 -12.02
CA THR A 23 -9.64 -19.64 -12.53
C THR A 23 -8.66 -18.94 -11.60
N VAL A 24 -7.80 -19.70 -10.93
CA VAL A 24 -6.80 -19.16 -10.01
C VAL A 24 -5.52 -18.86 -10.77
N ASP A 25 -5.46 -17.66 -11.36
CA ASP A 25 -4.25 -17.11 -11.96
C ASP A 25 -3.53 -16.15 -10.98
N TRP A 26 -2.45 -15.53 -11.47
CA TRP A 26 -1.68 -14.59 -10.67
C TRP A 26 -2.46 -13.34 -10.25
N GLU A 27 -3.39 -12.88 -11.08
CA GLU A 27 -4.22 -11.71 -10.77
C GLU A 27 -5.23 -12.04 -9.67
N CYS A 28 -5.91 -13.18 -9.76
CA CYS A 28 -6.79 -13.70 -8.73
C CYS A 28 -6.05 -13.85 -7.39
N PHE A 29 -4.86 -14.47 -7.40
CA PHE A 29 -4.03 -14.55 -6.20
C PHE A 29 -3.75 -13.17 -5.62
N ARG A 30 -3.28 -12.22 -6.44
CA ARG A 30 -2.93 -10.87 -5.98
C ARG A 30 -4.11 -10.15 -5.34
N VAL A 31 -5.29 -10.22 -5.95
CA VAL A 31 -6.50 -9.57 -5.41
C VAL A 31 -6.85 -10.15 -4.05
N VAL A 32 -6.98 -11.47 -3.96
CA VAL A 32 -7.40 -12.15 -2.72
C VAL A 32 -6.34 -12.03 -1.62
N PHE A 33 -5.06 -12.04 -1.99
CA PHE A 33 -3.96 -11.79 -1.08
C PHE A 33 -3.98 -10.37 -0.50
N LEU A 34 -4.18 -9.37 -1.36
CA LEU A 34 -4.28 -7.98 -0.92
C LEU A 34 -5.53 -7.74 -0.06
N GLU A 35 -6.67 -8.35 -0.38
CA GLU A 35 -7.86 -8.25 0.46
C GLU A 35 -7.64 -8.82 1.87
N LYS A 36 -6.95 -9.96 1.98
CA LYS A 36 -6.67 -10.61 3.27
C LYS A 36 -5.68 -9.85 4.13
N TYR A 37 -4.57 -9.42 3.55
CA TYR A 37 -3.43 -8.86 4.30
C TYR A 37 -3.34 -7.34 4.24
N PHE A 38 -4.02 -6.72 3.29
CA PHE A 38 -4.05 -5.28 3.08
C PHE A 38 -5.48 -4.78 2.83
N PRO A 39 -6.39 -5.00 3.80
CA PRO A 39 -7.79 -4.69 3.64
C PRO A 39 -8.01 -3.21 3.36
N GLU A 40 -9.17 -2.89 2.79
CA GLU A 40 -9.52 -1.52 2.40
C GLU A 40 -9.37 -0.50 3.54
N SER A 41 -9.69 -0.86 4.77
CA SER A 41 -9.49 -0.02 5.95
C SER A 41 -8.01 0.34 6.19
N VAL A 42 -7.10 -0.61 5.99
CA VAL A 42 -5.65 -0.40 6.10
C VAL A 42 -5.14 0.47 4.95
N ARG A 43 -5.65 0.25 3.73
CA ARG A 43 -5.36 1.13 2.58
C ARG A 43 -5.79 2.57 2.86
N HIS A 44 -7.04 2.79 3.26
CA HIS A 44 -7.57 4.11 3.59
C HIS A 44 -6.79 4.78 4.74
N ALA A 45 -6.40 4.01 5.76
CA ALA A 45 -5.55 4.53 6.84
C ALA A 45 -4.18 4.98 6.33
N LYS A 46 -3.54 4.21 5.44
CA LYS A 46 -2.27 4.58 4.81
C LYS A 46 -2.39 5.78 3.86
N GLU A 47 -3.47 5.87 3.11
CA GLU A 47 -3.76 7.04 2.26
C GLU A 47 -3.99 8.30 3.11
N ALA A 48 -4.73 8.19 4.22
CA ALA A 48 -4.93 9.29 5.15
C ALA A 48 -3.61 9.70 5.84
N GLU A 49 -2.77 8.75 6.23
CA GLU A 49 -1.43 8.99 6.76
C GLU A 49 -0.56 9.75 5.75
N PHE A 50 -0.55 9.31 4.50
CA PHE A 50 0.17 9.98 3.40
C PHE A 50 -0.33 11.40 3.16
N MET A 51 -1.65 11.61 3.14
CA MET A 51 -2.25 12.93 2.91
C MET A 51 -1.91 13.93 4.01
N ARG A 52 -1.76 13.46 5.26
CA ARG A 52 -1.40 14.28 6.41
C ARG A 52 0.11 14.41 6.63
N LEU A 53 0.92 13.70 5.83
CA LEU A 53 2.37 13.71 5.98
C LEU A 53 2.94 15.11 5.69
N HIS A 54 3.57 15.68 6.70
CA HIS A 54 4.38 16.90 6.62
C HIS A 54 5.71 16.64 7.35
N GLN A 55 6.76 17.38 6.98
CA GLN A 55 8.10 17.23 7.55
C GLN A 55 8.06 17.36 9.08
N GLY A 56 7.39 18.39 9.61
CA GLY A 56 7.29 18.60 11.05
C GLY A 56 8.67 18.74 11.71
N GLY A 57 8.98 17.87 12.66
CA GLY A 57 10.29 17.77 13.31
C GLY A 57 11.27 16.78 12.68
N LEU A 58 10.89 16.13 11.57
CA LEU A 58 11.76 15.21 10.84
C LEU A 58 12.83 15.98 10.07
N SER A 59 14.00 15.36 9.91
CA SER A 59 14.92 15.80 8.85
C SER A 59 14.29 15.62 7.47
N VAL A 60 14.78 16.37 6.48
CA VAL A 60 14.31 16.25 5.09
C VAL A 60 14.47 14.81 4.57
N SER A 61 15.55 14.13 4.95
CA SER A 61 15.81 12.73 4.57
C SER A 61 14.78 11.76 5.17
N GLU A 62 14.48 11.88 6.47
CA GLU A 62 13.47 11.03 7.12
C GLU A 62 12.07 11.30 6.56
N TYR A 63 11.75 12.56 6.26
CA TYR A 63 10.52 12.92 5.57
C TYR A 63 10.44 12.27 4.19
N ALA A 64 11.51 12.32 3.40
CA ALA A 64 11.55 11.72 2.07
C ALA A 64 11.38 10.20 2.10
N MET A 65 12.07 9.52 3.02
CA MET A 65 11.90 8.07 3.20
C MET A 65 10.45 7.71 3.56
N ARG A 66 9.81 8.47 4.47
CA ARG A 66 8.40 8.26 4.81
C ARG A 66 7.47 8.54 3.64
N PHE A 67 7.73 9.60 2.89
CA PHE A 67 6.96 9.97 1.71
C PHE A 67 6.98 8.86 0.67
N GLU A 68 8.15 8.36 0.30
CA GLU A 68 8.29 7.27 -0.66
C GLU A 68 7.65 5.98 -0.17
N HIS A 69 7.80 5.65 1.12
CA HIS A 69 7.19 4.47 1.70
C HIS A 69 5.66 4.52 1.61
N LEU A 70 5.06 5.65 1.98
CA LEU A 70 3.61 5.84 1.99
C LEU A 70 3.04 5.98 0.56
N ALA A 71 3.78 6.61 -0.36
CA ALA A 71 3.39 6.75 -1.76
C ALA A 71 3.20 5.40 -2.48
N ARG A 72 3.85 4.33 -2.02
CA ARG A 72 3.70 2.96 -2.58
C ARG A 72 2.34 2.34 -2.28
N PHE A 73 1.67 2.80 -1.21
CA PHE A 73 0.36 2.30 -0.81
C PHE A 73 -0.79 3.10 -1.41
N TYR A 74 -0.49 4.21 -2.06
CA TYR A 74 -1.50 5.02 -2.71
C TYR A 74 -1.99 4.29 -3.96
N SER A 75 -3.26 3.90 -3.93
CA SER A 75 -3.86 3.02 -4.94
C SER A 75 -4.15 3.73 -6.27
N GLN A 76 -4.22 5.06 -6.26
CA GLN A 76 -4.51 5.86 -7.46
C GLN A 76 -3.25 6.11 -8.29
N ALA A 77 -3.42 6.24 -9.59
CA ALA A 77 -2.36 6.69 -10.49
C ALA A 77 -1.94 8.13 -10.14
N ILE A 78 -0.85 8.27 -9.39
CA ILE A 78 -0.29 9.58 -9.08
C ILE A 78 0.72 9.97 -10.17
N SER A 79 0.53 11.12 -10.81
CA SER A 79 1.53 11.69 -11.71
C SER A 79 2.77 12.15 -10.93
N GLU A 80 3.96 12.07 -11.54
CA GLU A 80 5.17 12.60 -10.89
C GLU A 80 5.03 14.07 -10.51
N ALA A 81 4.39 14.88 -11.37
CA ALA A 81 4.11 16.28 -11.09
C ALA A 81 3.29 16.48 -9.80
N TRP A 82 2.29 15.64 -9.55
CA TRP A 82 1.54 15.68 -8.30
C TRP A 82 2.41 15.27 -7.11
N LYS A 83 3.26 14.24 -7.25
CA LYS A 83 4.17 13.81 -6.16
C LYS A 83 5.12 14.92 -5.77
N CYS A 84 5.75 15.59 -6.75
CA CYS A 84 6.65 16.71 -6.51
C CYS A 84 5.93 17.85 -5.77
N ARG A 85 4.71 18.20 -6.21
CA ARG A 85 3.91 19.23 -5.55
C ARG A 85 3.58 18.86 -4.11
N LYS A 86 3.07 17.65 -3.88
CA LYS A 86 2.69 17.18 -2.53
C LYS A 86 3.89 17.12 -1.59
N PHE A 87 5.05 16.70 -2.11
CA PHE A 87 6.30 16.70 -1.35
C PHE A 87 6.71 18.12 -0.94
N ALA A 88 6.70 19.07 -1.89
CA ALA A 88 7.05 20.46 -1.62
C ALA A 88 6.08 21.14 -0.64
N GLU A 89 4.78 20.85 -0.73
CA GLU A 89 3.76 21.36 0.18
C GLU A 89 3.93 20.84 1.62
N GLY A 90 4.50 19.65 1.79
CA GLY A 90 4.75 19.06 3.11
C GLY A 90 6.11 19.44 3.72
N LEU A 91 7.01 20.06 2.97
CA LEU A 91 8.29 20.55 3.49
C LEU A 91 8.06 21.73 4.44
N LYS A 92 8.85 21.77 5.52
CA LYS A 92 8.91 22.95 6.39
C LYS A 92 9.87 23.94 5.74
N TYR A 93 9.36 25.11 5.35
CA TYR A 93 10.22 26.24 5.01
C TYR A 93 10.87 26.71 6.31
N GLU A 94 12.15 26.44 6.49
CA GLU A 94 12.92 27.11 7.53
C GLU A 94 12.93 28.62 7.20
N LEU A 95 12.31 29.41 8.07
CA LEU A 95 12.59 30.83 8.26
C LEU A 95 13.47 30.96 9.51
#